data_AF-A0A7J9YTA2-F1
#
_entry.id   AF-A0A7J9YTA2-F1
#
_cell.length_a   1.000
_cell.length_b   1.000
_cell.length_c   1.000
_cell.angle_alpha   90.00
_cell.angle_beta   90.00
_cell.angle_gamma   90.00
#
_symmetry.space_group_name_H-M   'P 1'
#
loop_
_entity.id
_entity.type
_entity.pdbx_description
1 polymer ?
#
loop_
_entity_poly.entity_id
_entity_poly.type
_entity_poly.pdbx_seq_one_letter_code
_entity_poly.pdbx_strand_id
1 'polypeptide(L)'
;MENKTLFFILGIGLVALALIVSAIGLRFEKFPGSRLVQLGVVALFAAVVVGTAAFAWLEAEDEQQHQHEEALAEAAESNEAGGDEAEAQEEVGPGVATTTTTAAASAAGAQVFDENGCGGCHTLAAAGSTGQIGPDLDGALKGKTEEFIHTSIVDPNAEIATSYSPGVMPENFGSDLSSDELDALVQYLAESTGAKGGG
;
A
#
# COMPACT_ATOMS: atom_id res chain seq x y z
N MET A 1 -20.33 8.35 -24.80
CA MET A 1 -18.95 8.10 -25.26
C MET A 1 -18.24 7.49 -24.08
N GLU A 2 -17.73 6.26 -24.17
CA GLU A 2 -17.03 5.65 -23.03
C GLU A 2 -15.85 6.52 -22.57
N ASN A 3 -15.66 6.64 -21.25
CA ASN A 3 -14.54 7.35 -20.62
C ASN A 3 -13.18 6.88 -21.18
N LYS A 4 -13.12 5.62 -21.57
CA LYS A 4 -11.97 5.00 -22.26
C LYS A 4 -11.64 5.69 -23.59
N THR A 5 -12.64 6.05 -24.37
CA THR A 5 -12.45 6.74 -25.66
C THR A 5 -12.02 8.19 -25.46
N LEU A 6 -12.53 8.88 -24.42
CA LEU A 6 -12.07 10.21 -24.03
C LEU A 6 -10.59 10.20 -23.60
N PHE A 7 -10.19 9.20 -22.80
CA PHE A 7 -8.79 9.01 -22.39
C PHE A 7 -7.86 8.83 -23.59
N PHE A 8 -8.22 7.96 -24.54
CA PHE A 8 -7.42 7.76 -25.75
C PHE A 8 -7.33 9.02 -26.64
N ILE A 9 -8.43 9.77 -26.78
CA ILE A 9 -8.44 11.01 -27.57
C ILE A 9 -7.54 12.08 -26.93
N LEU A 10 -7.62 12.25 -25.61
CA LEU A 10 -6.79 13.19 -24.88
C LEU A 10 -5.30 12.79 -24.93
N GLY A 11 -5.00 11.50 -24.75
CA GLY A 11 -3.64 10.97 -24.83
C GLY A 11 -3.03 11.15 -26.23
N ILE A 12 -3.75 10.76 -27.28
CA ILE A 12 -3.29 10.95 -28.67
C ILE A 12 -3.14 12.44 -29.00
N GLY A 13 -4.05 13.29 -28.51
CA GLY A 13 -3.98 14.74 -28.69
C GLY A 13 -2.71 15.35 -28.08
N LEU A 14 -2.33 14.94 -26.86
CA LEU A 14 -1.10 15.39 -26.21
C LEU A 14 0.16 14.93 -26.95
N VAL A 15 0.18 13.68 -27.42
CA VAL A 15 1.31 13.15 -28.21
C VAL A 15 1.46 13.92 -29.53
N ALA A 16 0.35 14.18 -30.24
CA ALA A 16 0.37 14.96 -31.48
C ALA A 16 0.87 16.40 -31.24
N LEU A 17 0.41 17.05 -30.16
CA LEU A 17 0.84 18.39 -29.80
C LEU A 17 2.33 18.45 -29.46
N ALA A 18 2.85 17.46 -28.72
CA ALA A 18 4.28 17.34 -28.41
C ALA A 18 5.14 17.19 -29.68
N LEU A 19 4.69 16.38 -30.65
CA LEU A 19 5.39 16.21 -31.93
C LEU A 19 5.40 17.49 -32.76
N ILE A 20 4.30 18.24 -32.77
CA ILE A 20 4.21 19.52 -33.48
C ILE A 20 5.16 20.55 -32.86
N VAL A 21 5.17 20.66 -31.52
CA VAL A 21 6.08 21.58 -30.79
C VAL A 21 7.55 21.18 -31.03
N SER A 22 7.86 19.89 -31.03
CA SER A 22 9.21 19.38 -31.35
C SER A 22 9.64 19.74 -32.78
N ALA A 23 8.75 19.54 -33.77
CA ALA A 23 9.03 19.88 -35.17
C ALA A 23 9.23 21.39 -35.39
N ILE A 24 8.50 22.24 -34.67
CA ILE A 24 8.66 23.70 -34.69
C ILE A 24 9.99 24.10 -34.02
N GLY A 25 10.34 23.47 -32.89
CA GLY A 25 11.62 23.68 -32.20
C GLY A 25 12.83 23.34 -33.05
N LEU A 26 12.74 22.30 -33.89
CA LEU A 26 13.79 21.92 -34.84
C LEU A 26 13.92 22.90 -36.03
N ARG A 27 12.87 23.68 -36.34
CA ARG A 27 12.82 24.57 -37.50
C ARG A 27 13.23 26.02 -37.19
N PHE A 28 13.24 26.41 -35.90
CA PHE A 28 13.56 27.77 -35.46
C PHE A 28 14.73 27.76 -34.46
N GLU A 29 15.90 28.28 -34.86
CA GLU A 29 17.15 28.33 -34.06
C GLU A 29 17.08 29.20 -32.79
N LYS A 30 15.95 29.87 -32.53
CA LYS A 30 15.74 30.78 -31.40
C LYS A 30 14.58 30.34 -30.51
N PHE A 31 14.27 29.04 -30.46
CA PHE A 31 13.17 28.55 -29.64
C PHE A 31 13.68 28.02 -28.27
N PRO A 32 13.09 28.44 -27.13
CA PRO A 32 12.06 29.46 -26.94
C PRO A 32 12.65 30.89 -26.88
N GLY A 33 12.14 31.78 -27.73
CA GLY A 33 12.77 33.09 -27.99
C GLY A 33 12.65 34.14 -26.89
N SER A 34 11.94 33.83 -25.80
CA SER A 34 11.89 34.69 -24.62
C SER A 34 11.78 33.86 -23.34
N ARG A 35 12.47 34.30 -22.30
CA ARG A 35 12.44 33.67 -20.96
C ARG A 35 11.02 33.61 -20.40
N LEU A 36 10.16 34.57 -20.76
CA LEU A 36 8.74 34.60 -20.40
C LEU A 36 7.95 33.47 -21.05
N VAL A 37 8.20 33.17 -22.33
CA VAL A 37 7.55 32.03 -23.01
C VAL A 37 8.01 30.70 -22.41
N GLN A 38 9.31 30.58 -22.09
CA GLN A 38 9.82 29.37 -21.44
C GLN A 38 9.20 29.16 -20.04
N LEU A 39 9.12 30.22 -19.23
CA LEU A 39 8.46 30.16 -17.93
C LEU A 39 6.96 29.87 -18.05
N GLY A 40 6.29 30.43 -19.05
CA GLY A 40 4.88 30.16 -19.33
C GLY A 40 4.62 28.69 -19.67
N VAL A 41 5.47 28.08 -20.51
CA VAL A 41 5.36 26.65 -20.87
C VAL A 41 5.67 25.75 -19.68
N VAL A 42 6.70 26.08 -18.88
CA VAL A 42 7.02 25.32 -17.67
C VAL A 42 5.90 25.43 -16.63
N ALA A 43 5.32 26.61 -16.44
CA ALA A 43 4.20 26.82 -15.53
C ALA A 43 2.94 26.07 -15.99
N LEU A 44 2.65 26.06 -17.29
CA LEU A 44 1.55 25.29 -17.86
C LEU A 44 1.74 23.79 -17.62
N PHE A 45 2.94 23.27 -17.89
CA PHE A 45 3.25 21.85 -17.67
C PHE A 45 3.15 21.47 -16.19
N ALA A 46 3.70 22.30 -15.29
CA ALA A 46 3.58 22.10 -13.86
C ALA A 46 2.10 22.12 -13.40
N ALA A 47 1.29 23.04 -13.91
CA ALA A 47 -0.14 23.10 -13.59
C ALA A 47 -0.91 21.86 -14.06
N VAL A 48 -0.57 21.32 -15.25
CA VAL A 48 -1.17 20.08 -15.75
C VAL A 48 -0.78 18.89 -14.86
N VAL A 49 0.50 18.74 -14.53
CA VAL A 49 0.99 17.63 -13.68
C VAL A 49 0.35 17.69 -12.29
N VAL A 50 0.35 18.87 -11.66
CA VAL A 50 -0.29 19.08 -10.35
C VAL A 50 -1.79 18.82 -10.44
N GLY A 51 -2.46 19.27 -11.50
CA GLY A 51 -3.87 19.02 -11.73
C GLY A 51 -4.20 17.53 -11.89
N THR A 52 -3.40 16.77 -12.65
CA THR A 52 -3.60 15.33 -12.82
C THR A 52 -3.28 14.53 -11.57
N ALA A 53 -2.27 14.93 -10.80
CA ALA A 53 -1.93 14.30 -9.53
C ALA A 53 -2.99 14.58 -8.47
N ALA A 54 -3.49 15.81 -8.39
CA ALA A 54 -4.59 16.18 -7.51
C ALA A 54 -5.89 15.46 -7.90
N PHE A 55 -6.18 15.34 -9.20
CA PHE A 55 -7.34 14.58 -9.67
C PHE A 55 -7.23 13.09 -9.31
N ALA A 56 -6.06 12.48 -9.49
CA ALA A 56 -5.82 11.10 -9.09
C ALA A 56 -5.91 10.90 -7.56
N TRP A 57 -5.44 11.88 -6.78
CA TRP A 57 -5.54 11.86 -5.32
C TRP A 57 -6.99 12.01 -4.85
N LEU A 58 -7.74 12.96 -5.42
CA LEU A 58 -9.16 13.17 -5.10
C LEU A 58 -10.04 11.98 -5.48
N GLU A 59 -9.77 11.32 -6.62
CA GLU A 59 -10.50 10.12 -7.04
C GLU A 59 -10.19 8.91 -6.13
N ALA A 60 -8.95 8.78 -5.66
CA ALA A 60 -8.56 7.74 -4.71
C ALA A 60 -9.27 7.88 -3.35
N GLU A 61 -9.59 9.11 -2.94
CA GLU A 61 -10.38 9.37 -1.73
C GLU A 61 -11.88 9.04 -1.91
N ASP A 62 -12.44 9.21 -3.12
CA ASP A 62 -13.85 8.94 -3.41
C ASP A 62 -14.16 7.42 -3.44
N GLU A 63 -13.22 6.61 -3.94
CA GLU A 63 -13.32 5.14 -3.93
C GLU A 63 -13.30 4.55 -2.49
N GLN A 64 -12.65 5.22 -1.55
CA GLN A 64 -12.63 4.82 -0.13
C GLN A 64 -13.98 5.11 0.55
N GLN A 65 -14.60 6.26 0.24
CA GLN A 65 -15.88 6.65 0.84
C GLN A 65 -17.05 5.80 0.34
N HIS A 66 -17.07 5.42 -0.94
CA HIS A 66 -18.09 4.51 -1.47
C HIS A 66 -18.02 3.12 -0.83
N GLN A 67 -16.81 2.58 -0.59
CA GLN A 67 -16.66 1.32 0.14
C GLN A 67 -16.98 1.44 1.62
N HIS A 68 -16.70 2.59 2.24
CA HIS A 68 -17.06 2.83 3.63
C HIS A 68 -18.57 3.00 3.81
N GLU A 69 -19.26 3.65 2.88
CA GLU A 69 -20.72 3.85 2.94
C GLU A 69 -21.50 2.59 2.56
N GLU A 70 -21.01 1.78 1.60
CA GLU A 70 -21.53 0.44 1.31
C GLU A 70 -21.25 -0.54 2.48
N ALA A 71 -20.04 -0.53 3.07
CA ALA A 71 -19.72 -1.36 4.23
C ALA A 71 -20.50 -0.94 5.48
N LEU A 72 -20.77 0.36 5.66
CA LEU A 72 -21.63 0.86 6.75
C LEU A 72 -23.11 0.53 6.48
N ALA A 73 -23.57 0.51 5.22
CA ALA A 73 -24.92 0.07 4.87
C ALA A 73 -25.11 -1.44 5.06
N GLU A 74 -24.12 -2.27 4.71
CA GLU A 74 -24.11 -3.71 4.98
C GLU A 74 -23.97 -4.02 6.47
N ALA A 75 -23.21 -3.22 7.22
CA ALA A 75 -23.12 -3.30 8.68
C ALA A 75 -24.43 -2.87 9.37
N ALA A 76 -25.19 -1.95 8.77
CA ALA A 76 -26.50 -1.55 9.27
C ALA A 76 -27.59 -2.59 8.95
N GLU A 77 -27.59 -3.18 7.76
CA GLU A 77 -28.52 -4.28 7.40
C GLU A 77 -28.28 -5.56 8.21
N SER A 78 -27.03 -5.83 8.62
CA SER A 78 -26.69 -6.97 9.49
C SER A 78 -27.04 -6.75 10.97
N ASN A 79 -27.23 -5.50 11.41
CA ASN A 79 -27.61 -5.18 12.80
C ASN A 79 -29.13 -5.10 13.03
N GLU A 80 -29.95 -4.92 11.99
CA GLU A 80 -31.41 -4.84 12.11
C GLU A 80 -32.11 -6.22 12.20
N ALA A 81 -31.37 -7.34 12.11
CA ALA A 81 -31.91 -8.69 12.26
C ALA A 81 -31.57 -9.37 13.60
N GLY A 82 -30.84 -8.71 14.51
CA GLY A 82 -30.23 -9.37 15.67
C GLY A 82 -30.18 -8.53 16.94
N GLY A 83 -31.19 -7.71 17.22
CA GLY A 83 -31.35 -7.11 18.54
C GLY A 83 -32.08 -8.07 19.48
N ASP A 84 -31.35 -8.78 20.35
CA ASP A 84 -31.73 -8.98 21.76
C ASP A 84 -30.59 -9.62 22.58
N GLU A 85 -30.08 -8.82 23.51
CA GLU A 85 -29.55 -9.13 24.85
C GLU A 85 -28.48 -10.21 25.10
N ALA A 86 -27.40 -9.70 25.72
CA ALA A 86 -26.81 -10.15 26.99
C ALA A 86 -26.20 -11.56 27.10
N GLU A 87 -24.90 -11.52 27.43
CA GLU A 87 -24.22 -12.37 28.42
C GLU A 87 -24.53 -13.87 28.41
N ALA A 88 -23.72 -14.65 27.71
CA ALA A 88 -23.27 -15.96 28.21
C ALA A 88 -22.07 -16.45 27.41
N GLN A 89 -21.03 -16.84 28.12
CA GLN A 89 -20.00 -17.77 27.64
C GLN A 89 -20.70 -19.09 27.27
N GLU A 90 -20.33 -19.72 26.14
CA GLU A 90 -20.03 -21.17 26.00
C GLU A 90 -20.10 -21.60 24.51
N GLU A 91 -18.94 -21.97 23.95
CA GLU A 91 -18.68 -23.00 22.93
C GLU A 91 -19.42 -22.93 21.57
N VAL A 92 -18.77 -22.36 20.55
CA VAL A 92 -19.08 -22.64 19.14
C VAL A 92 -17.78 -22.82 18.35
N GLY A 93 -17.67 -23.93 17.61
CA GLY A 93 -16.41 -24.52 17.16
C GLY A 93 -15.53 -23.66 16.21
N PRO A 94 -14.22 -23.99 16.12
CA PRO A 94 -13.15 -23.09 15.68
C PRO A 94 -13.05 -22.84 14.16
N GLY A 95 -14.11 -23.10 13.40
CA GLY A 95 -13.98 -23.25 11.95
C GLY A 95 -14.32 -22.03 11.09
N VAL A 96 -15.16 -21.11 11.59
CA VAL A 96 -15.80 -20.10 10.71
C VAL A 96 -15.53 -18.66 11.16
N ALA A 97 -15.46 -18.38 12.46
CA ALA A 97 -15.11 -17.05 12.95
C ALA A 97 -13.61 -16.73 12.75
N THR A 98 -12.74 -17.74 12.89
CA THR A 98 -11.29 -17.57 12.73
C THR A 98 -10.93 -17.15 11.30
N THR A 99 -11.49 -17.77 10.27
CA THR A 99 -11.08 -17.49 8.87
C THR A 99 -11.41 -16.06 8.42
N THR A 100 -12.54 -15.49 8.85
CA THR A 100 -12.91 -14.11 8.50
C THR A 100 -12.04 -13.09 9.25
N THR A 101 -11.77 -13.30 10.53
CA THR A 101 -10.83 -12.47 11.31
C THR A 101 -9.42 -12.54 10.76
N THR A 102 -8.93 -13.75 10.46
CA THR A 102 -7.59 -13.98 9.91
C THR A 102 -7.43 -13.35 8.53
N ALA A 103 -8.41 -13.49 7.63
CA ALA A 103 -8.35 -12.85 6.31
C ALA A 103 -8.38 -11.32 6.40
N ALA A 104 -9.19 -10.75 7.30
CA ALA A 104 -9.22 -9.31 7.54
C ALA A 104 -7.91 -8.80 8.15
N ALA A 105 -7.34 -9.53 9.12
CA ALA A 105 -6.04 -9.21 9.71
C ALA A 105 -4.90 -9.30 8.68
N SER A 106 -4.94 -10.28 7.79
CA SER A 106 -3.97 -10.45 6.70
C SER A 106 -4.02 -9.29 5.70
N ALA A 107 -5.22 -8.81 5.34
CA ALA A 107 -5.39 -7.63 4.49
C ALA A 107 -4.88 -6.35 5.17
N ALA A 108 -5.19 -6.15 6.46
CA ALA A 108 -4.68 -5.03 7.24
C ALA A 108 -3.14 -5.09 7.39
N GLY A 109 -2.58 -6.26 7.64
CA GLY A 109 -1.13 -6.45 7.73
C GLY A 109 -0.40 -6.19 6.41
N ALA A 110 -1.00 -6.55 5.27
CA ALA A 110 -0.47 -6.21 3.96
C ALA A 110 -0.43 -4.68 3.75
N GLN A 111 -1.48 -3.96 4.17
CA GLN A 111 -1.51 -2.50 4.10
C GLN A 111 -0.41 -1.88 4.98
N VAL A 112 -0.26 -2.35 6.22
CA VAL A 112 0.80 -1.89 7.13
C VAL A 112 2.19 -2.13 6.52
N PHE A 113 2.42 -3.29 5.91
CA PHE A 113 3.67 -3.63 5.24
C PHE A 113 4.02 -2.63 4.12
N ASP A 114 3.04 -2.26 3.31
CA ASP A 114 3.21 -1.35 2.18
C ASP A 114 3.41 0.11 2.64
N GLU A 115 2.55 0.59 3.54
CA GLU A 115 2.57 1.98 4.03
C GLU A 115 3.83 2.32 4.82
N ASN A 116 4.39 1.33 5.53
CA ASN A 116 5.63 1.50 6.30
C ASN A 116 6.89 1.20 5.49
N GLY A 117 6.76 0.95 4.18
CA GLY A 117 7.88 0.81 3.26
C GLY A 117 8.73 -0.44 3.48
N CYS A 118 8.18 -1.48 4.13
CA CYS A 118 8.89 -2.73 4.41
C CYS A 118 9.43 -3.37 3.11
N GLY A 119 8.62 -3.34 2.05
CA GLY A 119 8.98 -3.87 0.73
C GLY A 119 10.12 -3.14 0.01
N GLY A 120 10.47 -1.92 0.42
CA GLY A 120 11.63 -1.19 -0.11
C GLY A 120 12.96 -1.82 0.31
N CYS A 121 12.98 -2.46 1.48
CA CYS A 121 14.17 -3.10 2.03
C CYS A 121 14.14 -4.63 1.90
N HIS A 122 12.97 -5.24 1.97
CA HIS A 122 12.80 -6.68 2.03
C HIS A 122 12.12 -7.27 0.80
N THR A 123 12.49 -8.51 0.48
CA THR A 123 11.77 -9.33 -0.49
C THR A 123 10.66 -10.09 0.22
N LEU A 124 9.48 -10.08 -0.39
CA LEU A 124 8.30 -10.83 0.04
C LEU A 124 7.42 -11.06 -1.19
N ALA A 125 7.29 -12.32 -1.61
CA ALA A 125 6.54 -12.69 -2.79
C ALA A 125 5.06 -12.31 -2.69
N ALA A 126 4.46 -12.42 -1.51
CA ALA A 126 3.07 -12.09 -1.26
C ALA A 126 2.74 -10.59 -1.48
N ALA A 127 3.71 -9.70 -1.23
CA ALA A 127 3.61 -8.26 -1.48
C ALA A 127 4.18 -7.85 -2.85
N GLY A 128 4.74 -8.80 -3.62
CA GLY A 128 5.48 -8.50 -4.85
C GLY A 128 6.73 -7.64 -4.62
N SER A 129 7.25 -7.58 -3.39
CA SER A 129 8.40 -6.75 -3.03
C SER A 129 9.71 -7.45 -3.36
N THR A 130 10.75 -6.68 -3.67
CA THR A 130 12.04 -7.20 -4.15
C THR A 130 13.25 -6.56 -3.48
N GLY A 131 13.05 -5.85 -2.36
CA GLY A 131 14.13 -5.21 -1.61
C GLY A 131 15.20 -6.22 -1.15
N GLN A 132 16.46 -5.79 -1.18
CA GLN A 132 17.64 -6.62 -0.81
C GLN A 132 18.53 -5.95 0.24
N ILE A 133 18.05 -4.85 0.84
CA ILE A 133 18.76 -4.15 1.91
C ILE A 133 18.67 -4.99 3.19
N GLY A 134 17.49 -5.55 3.44
CA GLY A 134 17.23 -6.58 4.45
C GLY A 134 17.09 -7.97 3.82
N PRO A 135 17.01 -9.02 4.65
CA PRO A 135 16.82 -10.39 4.20
C PRO A 135 15.53 -10.61 3.42
N ASP A 136 15.58 -11.60 2.53
CA ASP A 136 14.38 -12.20 1.93
C ASP A 136 13.51 -12.85 3.01
N LEU A 137 12.29 -12.33 3.19
CA LEU A 137 11.39 -12.72 4.26
C LEU A 137 10.80 -14.11 4.02
N ASP A 138 10.58 -14.50 2.76
CA ASP A 138 10.08 -15.83 2.39
C ASP A 138 11.04 -16.93 2.85
N GLY A 139 12.35 -16.65 2.79
CA GLY A 139 13.39 -17.55 3.28
C GLY A 139 13.66 -17.40 4.78
N ALA A 140 13.80 -16.17 5.27
CA ALA A 140 14.27 -15.88 6.62
C ALA A 140 13.24 -16.21 7.71
N LEU A 141 11.95 -16.03 7.43
CA LEU A 141 10.87 -16.28 8.39
C LEU A 141 10.32 -17.71 8.32
N LYS A 142 10.74 -18.50 7.33
CA LYS A 142 10.24 -19.86 7.13
C LYS A 142 10.41 -20.73 8.38
N GLY A 143 9.29 -21.18 8.95
CA GLY A 143 9.27 -22.04 10.13
C GLY A 143 9.65 -21.37 11.45
N LYS A 144 9.85 -20.03 11.47
CA LYS A 144 9.93 -19.20 12.68
C LYS A 144 8.56 -19.06 13.34
N THR A 145 8.49 -18.50 14.54
CA THR A 145 7.21 -18.25 15.23
C THR A 145 6.78 -16.80 15.05
N GLU A 146 5.51 -16.50 15.30
CA GLU A 146 5.00 -15.13 15.31
C GLU A 146 5.72 -14.25 16.34
N GLU A 147 6.10 -14.78 17.50
CA GLU A 147 6.88 -14.02 18.49
C GLU A 147 8.27 -13.65 17.99
N PHE A 148 8.88 -14.52 17.17
CA PHE A 148 10.15 -14.20 16.51
C PHE A 148 9.96 -13.06 15.51
N ILE A 149 8.87 -13.08 14.73
CA ILE A 149 8.56 -12.01 13.77
C ILE A 149 8.31 -10.70 14.50
N HIS A 150 7.46 -10.71 15.53
CA HIS A 150 7.18 -9.55 16.38
C HIS A 150 8.47 -8.97 16.97
N THR A 151 9.30 -9.81 17.59
CA THR A 151 10.60 -9.38 18.15
C THR A 151 11.50 -8.79 17.08
N SER A 152 11.54 -9.36 15.88
CA SER A 152 12.33 -8.85 14.76
C SER A 152 11.86 -7.49 14.25
N ILE A 153 10.59 -7.11 14.47
CA ILE A 153 10.04 -5.81 14.09
C ILE A 153 10.32 -4.76 15.16
N VAL A 154 10.09 -5.08 16.44
CA VAL A 154 10.22 -4.11 17.54
C VAL A 154 11.64 -3.99 18.10
N ASP A 155 12.47 -5.03 17.92
CA ASP A 155 13.88 -5.08 18.31
C ASP A 155 14.71 -5.77 17.21
N PRO A 156 14.90 -5.12 16.05
CA PRO A 156 15.55 -5.73 14.89
C PRO A 156 17.04 -6.05 15.10
N ASN A 157 17.66 -5.53 16.15
CA ASN A 157 19.06 -5.79 16.48
C ASN A 157 19.24 -6.96 17.48
N ALA A 158 18.16 -7.51 18.03
CA ALA A 158 18.21 -8.69 18.91
C ALA A 158 18.75 -9.94 18.19
N GLU A 159 18.28 -10.19 16.97
CA GLU A 159 18.74 -11.29 16.12
C GLU A 159 18.93 -10.81 14.67
N ILE A 160 20.19 -10.67 14.27
CA ILE A 160 20.54 -10.19 12.93
C ILE A 160 20.73 -11.40 12.01
N ALA A 161 20.02 -11.40 10.89
CA ALA A 161 20.19 -12.43 9.86
C ALA A 161 21.63 -12.49 9.35
N THR A 162 22.09 -13.70 9.02
CA THR A 162 23.45 -13.93 8.49
C THR A 162 23.72 -13.01 7.29
N SER A 163 24.89 -12.35 7.31
CA SER A 163 25.36 -11.42 6.27
C SER A 163 24.70 -10.04 6.25
N TYR A 164 23.87 -9.69 7.24
CA TYR A 164 23.33 -8.33 7.42
C TYR A 164 24.02 -7.57 8.56
N SER A 165 23.94 -6.24 8.53
CA SER A 165 24.56 -5.36 9.53
C SER A 165 23.52 -4.84 10.54
N PRO A 166 23.90 -4.64 11.81
CA PRO A 166 23.04 -3.97 12.78
C PRO A 166 22.71 -2.53 12.36
N GLY A 167 21.57 -2.02 12.83
CA GLY A 167 21.15 -0.63 12.67
C GLY A 167 20.70 -0.25 11.25
N VAL A 168 20.44 -1.23 10.39
CA VAL A 168 19.89 -0.99 9.03
C VAL A 168 18.37 -0.95 9.06
N MET A 169 17.73 -1.85 9.82
CA MET A 169 16.30 -1.84 10.02
C MET A 169 15.94 -0.83 11.14
N PRO A 170 14.97 0.08 10.90
CA PRO A 170 14.56 1.06 11.90
C PRO A 170 14.03 0.42 13.21
N GLU A 171 14.35 1.01 14.35
CA GLU A 171 13.99 0.52 15.69
C GLU A 171 12.72 1.16 16.27
N ASN A 172 12.06 2.03 15.50
CA ASN A 172 10.90 2.82 15.92
C ASN A 172 9.56 2.14 15.64
N PHE A 173 9.51 1.00 14.95
CA PHE A 173 8.23 0.36 14.61
C PHE A 173 7.41 -0.05 15.84
N GLY A 174 8.06 -0.41 16.97
CA GLY A 174 7.35 -0.71 18.21
C GLY A 174 6.69 0.50 18.89
N SER A 175 7.05 1.73 18.49
CA SER A 175 6.39 2.96 18.95
C SER A 175 5.51 3.61 17.89
N ASP A 176 5.82 3.38 16.61
CA ASP A 176 5.17 4.04 15.49
C ASP A 176 3.94 3.28 15.00
N LEU A 177 3.90 1.96 15.21
CA LEU A 177 2.73 1.11 14.96
C LEU A 177 1.93 0.93 16.24
N SER A 178 0.61 0.97 16.12
CA SER A 178 -0.28 0.49 17.18
C SER A 178 -0.13 -1.02 17.39
N SER A 179 -0.60 -1.52 18.53
CA SER A 179 -0.61 -2.97 18.80
C SER A 179 -1.33 -3.75 17.70
N ASP A 180 -2.48 -3.22 17.25
CA ASP A 180 -3.34 -3.92 16.31
C ASP A 180 -2.71 -3.96 14.90
N GLU A 181 -2.02 -2.88 14.50
CA GLU A 181 -1.25 -2.84 13.25
C GLU A 181 -0.04 -3.79 13.29
N LEU A 182 0.64 -3.84 14.42
CA LEU A 182 1.79 -4.72 14.62
C LEU A 182 1.35 -6.20 14.59
N ASP A 183 0.26 -6.55 15.26
CA ASP A 183 -0.30 -7.90 15.28
C ASP A 183 -0.79 -8.32 13.89
N ALA A 184 -1.48 -7.43 13.18
CA ALA A 184 -1.91 -7.66 11.80
C ALA A 184 -0.70 -7.88 10.86
N LEU A 185 0.36 -7.08 11.00
CA LEU A 185 1.59 -7.22 10.23
C LEU A 185 2.29 -8.57 10.52
N VAL A 186 2.38 -8.95 11.81
CA VAL A 186 2.96 -10.25 12.21
C VAL A 186 2.18 -11.41 11.62
N GLN A 187 0.84 -11.36 11.69
CA GLN A 187 -0.04 -12.38 11.12
C GLN A 187 0.11 -12.49 9.60
N TYR A 188 0.10 -11.35 8.90
CA TYR A 188 0.32 -11.30 7.45
C TYR A 188 1.67 -11.92 7.05
N LEU A 189 2.76 -11.59 7.76
CA LEU A 189 4.08 -12.16 7.51
C LEU A 189 4.14 -13.65 7.82
N ALA A 190 3.47 -14.10 8.87
CA ALA A 190 3.44 -15.50 9.25
C ALA A 190 2.73 -16.36 8.19
N GLU A 191 1.58 -15.91 7.71
CA GLU A 191 0.81 -16.55 6.65
C GLU A 191 1.55 -16.56 5.32
N SER A 192 2.16 -15.43 4.96
CA SER A 192 2.84 -15.24 3.68
C SER A 192 4.12 -16.07 3.56
N THR A 193 4.81 -16.33 4.67
CA THR A 193 6.13 -16.99 4.66
C THR A 193 6.10 -18.43 5.18
N GLY A 194 4.94 -18.92 5.63
CA GLY A 194 4.82 -20.23 6.25
C GLY A 194 5.55 -20.30 7.60
N ALA A 195 5.51 -19.21 8.37
CA ALA A 195 5.89 -19.23 9.78
C ALA A 195 4.88 -20.07 10.58
N LYS A 196 5.29 -20.56 11.75
CA LYS A 196 4.40 -21.28 12.66
C LYS A 196 3.53 -20.25 13.40
N GLY A 197 2.22 -20.33 13.20
CA GLY A 197 1.27 -19.54 13.98
C GLY A 197 1.42 -19.85 15.47
N GLY A 198 1.48 -18.79 16.28
CA GLY A 198 1.48 -18.89 17.74
C GLY A 198 0.08 -19.27 18.19
N GLY A 199 -0.06 -20.46 18.77
CA GLY A 199 -1.34 -21.00 19.25
C GLY A 199 -1.66 -20.59 20.67
#